data_AF-A0A8J2KDP2-F1
#
_entry.id   AF-A0A8J2KDP2-F1
#
_cell.length_a   1.000
_cell.length_b   1.000
_cell.length_c   1.000
_cell.angle_alpha   90.00
_cell.angle_beta   90.00
_cell.angle_gamma   90.00
#
_symmetry.space_group_name_H-M   'P 1'
#
loop_
_entity.id
_entity.type
_entity.pdbx_description
1 polymer ?
#
loop_
_entity_poly.entity_id
_entity_poly.type
_entity_poly.pdbx_seq_one_letter_code
_entity_poly.pdbx_strand_id
1 'polypeptide(L)'
;MMLDTGATNEKLILVDLQCPRVNSPSMDLIRFLFFSCAPDVRKRWKELLEYYFSILQEYVLALEHPFSFKFEDFVKDFSRKGKMDFIAGLMVVLGFEAIEKHDTEDSNADDFG
;
A
#
# COMPACT_ATOMS: atom_id res chain seq x y z
N MET A 1 -10.84 -9.60 20.45
CA MET A 1 -9.92 -10.75 20.39
C MET A 1 -8.62 -10.22 19.81
N MET A 2 -7.60 -10.04 20.66
CA MET A 2 -6.29 -9.54 20.24
C MET A 2 -5.66 -10.55 19.28
N LEU A 3 -5.20 -10.07 18.12
CA LEU A 3 -4.27 -10.82 17.31
C LEU A 3 -2.97 -10.87 18.12
N ASP A 4 -2.65 -12.05 18.67
CA ASP A 4 -1.35 -12.34 19.27
C ASP A 4 -0.30 -12.42 18.15
N THR A 5 0.05 -11.25 17.60
CA THR A 5 1.34 -11.02 16.98
C THR A 5 2.30 -10.83 18.15
N GLY A 6 3.21 -11.79 18.39
CA GLY A 6 4.18 -11.78 19.48
C GLY A 6 4.90 -10.45 19.64
N ALA A 7 4.27 -9.52 20.36
CA ALA A 7 4.66 -8.14 20.45
C ALA A 7 5.83 -8.07 21.43
N THR A 8 7.04 -8.05 20.89
CA THR A 8 8.09 -7.24 21.50
C THR A 8 7.54 -5.81 21.61
N ASN A 9 7.77 -5.14 22.75
CA ASN A 9 7.42 -3.73 23.00
C ASN A 9 8.23 -2.77 22.09
N GLU A 10 8.31 -3.08 20.80
CA GLU A 10 9.10 -2.37 19.83
C GLU A 10 8.22 -1.38 19.10
N LYS A 11 8.59 -0.10 19.15
CA LYS A 11 7.98 0.94 18.34
C LYS A 11 8.26 0.60 16.88
N LEU A 12 7.23 0.26 16.13
CA LEU A 12 7.32 0.11 14.69
C LEU A 12 7.39 1.50 14.04
N ILE A 13 8.39 1.73 13.19
CA ILE A 13 8.58 3.01 12.50
C ILE A 13 8.46 2.73 11.00
N LEU A 14 7.61 3.50 10.32
CA LEU A 14 7.57 3.51 8.86
C LEU A 14 8.81 4.23 8.34
N VAL A 15 9.57 3.55 7.49
CA VAL A 15 10.75 4.09 6.81
C VAL A 15 10.47 4.19 5.30
N ASP A 16 11.37 4.83 4.56
CA ASP A 16 11.30 4.97 3.10
C ASP A 16 10.04 5.70 2.58
N LEU A 17 9.92 6.97 2.96
CA LEU A 17 8.87 7.89 2.50
C LEU A 17 9.29 8.63 1.21
N GLN A 18 9.86 7.93 0.23
CA GLN A 18 10.24 8.55 -1.04
C GLN A 18 9.06 8.80 -1.97
N CYS A 19 7.92 8.11 -1.76
CA CYS A 19 6.72 8.24 -2.59
C CYS A 19 5.40 8.50 -1.80
N PRO A 20 5.37 9.29 -0.71
CA PRO A 20 4.15 9.61 0.01
C PRO A 20 3.27 10.48 -0.87
N ARG A 21 1.98 10.18 -0.90
CA ARG A 21 1.00 10.98 -1.64
C ARG A 21 -0.23 11.19 -0.78
N VAL A 22 -0.78 12.41 -0.82
CA VAL A 22 -2.14 12.65 -0.31
C VAL A 22 -3.09 11.87 -1.19
N ASN A 23 -3.65 10.79 -0.64
CA ASN A 23 -4.51 9.89 -1.38
C ASN A 23 -5.60 9.34 -0.45
N SER A 24 -6.47 8.49 -0.99
CA SER A 24 -7.44 7.76 -0.18
C SER A 24 -6.73 6.91 0.86
N PRO A 25 -7.22 6.88 2.12
CA PRO A 25 -6.70 5.99 3.16
C PRO A 25 -6.73 4.51 2.75
N SER A 26 -7.59 4.13 1.82
CA SER A 26 -7.67 2.75 1.30
C SER A 26 -6.38 2.35 0.58
N MET A 27 -5.70 3.32 -0.04
CA MET A 27 -4.50 3.10 -0.84
C MET A 27 -3.29 2.74 0.02
N ASP A 28 -3.22 3.29 1.22
CA ASP A 28 -2.13 3.00 2.15
C ASP A 28 -2.18 1.53 2.57
N LEU A 29 -3.39 1.03 2.85
CA LEU A 29 -3.67 -0.39 3.12
C LEU A 29 -3.42 -1.29 1.90
N ILE A 30 -3.88 -0.88 0.72
CA ILE A 30 -3.64 -1.63 -0.53
C ILE A 30 -2.14 -1.82 -0.73
N ARG A 31 -1.35 -0.75 -0.65
CA ARG A 31 0.11 -0.82 -0.77
C ARG A 31 0.72 -1.71 0.29
N PHE A 32 0.36 -1.53 1.56
CA PHE A 32 0.85 -2.38 2.64
C PHE A 32 0.58 -3.87 2.38
N LEU A 33 -0.62 -4.22 1.92
CA LEU A 33 -0.99 -5.61 1.64
C LEU A 33 -0.28 -6.18 0.40
N PHE A 34 -0.12 -5.40 -0.67
CA PHE A 34 0.57 -5.84 -1.88
C PHE A 34 2.08 -6.00 -1.68
N PHE A 35 2.71 -5.10 -0.93
CA PHE A 35 4.14 -5.15 -0.65
C PHE A 35 4.53 -6.01 0.56
N SER A 36 3.56 -6.45 1.36
CA SER A 36 3.84 -7.36 2.48
C SER A 36 4.35 -8.70 1.97
N CYS A 37 5.58 -9.06 2.34
CA CYS A 37 6.15 -10.38 2.08
C CYS A 37 5.52 -11.48 2.94
N ALA A 38 4.72 -11.15 3.96
CA ALA A 38 4.10 -12.09 4.88
C ALA A 38 2.70 -12.53 4.37
N PRO A 39 2.52 -13.77 3.88
CA PRO A 39 1.26 -14.20 3.28
C PRO A 39 0.07 -14.17 4.25
N ASP A 40 0.32 -14.40 5.54
CA ASP A 40 -0.74 -14.42 6.55
C ASP A 40 -1.32 -13.02 6.80
N VAL A 41 -0.52 -11.97 6.65
CA VAL A 41 -1.00 -10.58 6.66
C VAL A 41 -2.00 -10.35 5.53
N ARG A 42 -1.73 -10.88 4.33
CA ARG A 42 -2.64 -10.78 3.18
C ARG A 42 -3.93 -11.58 3.38
N LYS A 43 -3.88 -12.72 4.06
CA LYS A 43 -5.09 -13.52 4.37
C LYS A 43 -6.01 -12.80 5.35
N ARG A 44 -5.46 -12.04 6.30
CA ARG A 44 -6.19 -11.26 7.29
C ARG A 44 -6.53 -9.83 6.84
N TRP A 45 -6.60 -9.58 5.52
CA TRP A 45 -6.81 -8.24 4.98
C TRP A 45 -8.09 -7.56 5.51
N LYS A 46 -9.15 -8.32 5.78
CA LYS A 46 -10.42 -7.78 6.32
C LYS A 46 -10.26 -7.25 7.74
N GLU A 47 -9.59 -8.03 8.61
CA GLU A 47 -9.32 -7.63 9.99
C GLU A 47 -8.45 -6.37 10.04
N LEU A 48 -7.45 -6.29 9.14
CA LEU A 48 -6.62 -5.09 8.99
C LEU A 48 -7.42 -3.89 8.49
N LEU A 49 -8.37 -4.10 7.58
CA LEU A 49 -9.24 -3.06 7.05
C LEU A 49 -10.12 -2.45 8.16
N GLU A 50 -10.74 -3.32 8.97
CA GLU A 50 -11.57 -2.92 10.12
C GLU A 50 -10.75 -2.19 11.17
N TYR A 51 -9.59 -2.76 11.55
CA TYR A 51 -8.70 -2.17 12.52
C TYR A 51 -8.21 -0.78 12.08
N TYR A 52 -7.70 -0.66 10.85
CA TYR A 52 -7.24 0.60 10.30
C TYR A 52 -8.33 1.67 10.28
N PHE A 53 -9.54 1.31 9.84
CA PHE A 53 -10.66 2.24 9.79
C PHE A 53 -11.06 2.72 11.20
N SER A 54 -11.06 1.83 12.19
CA SER A 54 -11.37 2.20 13.57
C SER A 54 -10.37 3.21 14.14
N ILE A 55 -9.08 3.00 13.88
CA ILE A 55 -8.01 3.92 14.30
C ILE A 55 -8.10 5.24 13.54
N LEU A 56 -8.34 5.21 12.23
CA LEU A 56 -8.54 6.42 11.42
C LEU A 56 -9.70 7.26 11.97
N GLN A 57 -10.84 6.63 12.26
CA GLN A 57 -12.00 7.29 12.83
C GLN A 57 -11.69 7.92 14.19
N GLU A 58 -11.01 7.17 15.07
CA GLU A 58 -10.58 7.65 16.39
C GLU A 58 -9.72 8.92 16.28
N TYR A 59 -8.71 8.91 15.42
CA TYR A 59 -7.81 10.06 15.25
C TYR A 59 -8.49 11.26 14.60
N VAL A 60 -9.38 11.07 13.61
CA VAL A 60 -10.09 12.22 13.00
C VAL A 60 -11.03 12.87 14.01
N LEU A 61 -11.71 12.08 14.83
CA LEU A 61 -12.56 12.60 15.91
C LEU A 61 -11.74 13.32 16.98
N ALA A 62 -10.56 12.80 17.34
CA ALA A 62 -9.65 13.45 18.28
C ALA A 62 -9.12 14.81 17.78
N LEU A 63 -9.09 15.02 16.46
CA LEU A 63 -8.76 16.30 15.83
C LEU A 63 -9.96 17.25 15.69
N GLU A 64 -11.09 16.93 16.33
CA GLU A 64 -12.33 17.71 16.30
C GLU A 64 -12.93 17.92 14.88
N HIS A 65 -12.58 17.05 13.93
CA HIS A 65 -13.11 17.09 12.58
C HIS A 65 -14.32 16.16 12.42
N PRO A 66 -15.37 16.59 11.68
CA PRO A 66 -16.52 15.74 11.44
C PRO A 66 -16.14 14.54 10.57
N PHE A 67 -16.34 13.33 11.10
CA PHE A 67 -16.09 12.09 10.38
C PHE A 67 -17.41 11.51 9.85
N SER A 68 -17.79 11.89 8.63
CA SER A 68 -18.98 11.37 7.94
C SER A 68 -18.70 10.14 7.07
N PHE A 69 -17.43 9.73 6.97
CA PHE A 69 -17.00 8.62 6.15
C PHE A 69 -17.38 7.30 6.81
N LYS A 70 -18.15 6.45 6.11
CA LYS A 70 -18.62 5.18 6.66
C LYS A 70 -17.68 4.03 6.27
N PHE A 71 -17.68 2.98 7.09
CA PHE A 71 -16.89 1.79 6.81
C PHE A 71 -17.28 1.13 5.48
N GLU A 72 -18.57 1.12 5.13
CA GLU A 72 -19.05 0.59 3.84
C GLU A 72 -18.46 1.35 2.64
N ASP A 73 -18.38 2.67 2.73
CA ASP A 73 -17.78 3.51 1.69
C ASP A 73 -16.27 3.25 1.59
N PHE A 74 -15.61 3.01 2.72
CA PHE A 74 -14.21 2.63 2.78
C PHE A 74 -13.94 1.27 2.10
N VAL A 75 -14.73 0.25 2.41
CA VAL A 75 -14.63 -1.09 1.78
C VAL A 75 -14.86 -1.00 0.27
N LYS A 76 -15.86 -0.21 -0.16
CA LYS A 76 -16.15 0.02 -1.57
C LYS A 76 -14.98 0.71 -2.27
N ASP A 77 -14.39 1.72 -1.62
CA ASP A 77 -13.24 2.42 -2.16
C ASP A 77 -11.99 1.53 -2.25
N PHE A 78 -11.71 0.74 -1.21
CA PHE A 78 -10.64 -0.27 -1.20
C PHE A 78 -10.80 -1.25 -2.36
N SER A 79 -12.00 -1.81 -2.55
CA SER A 79 -12.27 -2.78 -3.62
C SER A 79 -12.11 -2.18 -5.02
N ARG A 80 -12.51 -0.92 -5.20
CA ARG A 80 -12.38 -0.20 -6.47
C ARG A 80 -10.91 0.10 -6.77
N LYS A 81 -10.20 0.68 -5.80
CA LYS A 81 -8.82 1.12 -5.98
C LYS A 81 -7.83 -0.04 -6.05
N GLY A 82 -8.06 -1.14 -5.33
CA GLY A 82 -7.17 -2.31 -5.36
C GLY A 82 -6.97 -2.89 -6.76
N LYS A 83 -8.01 -2.86 -7.60
CA LYS A 83 -7.91 -3.30 -9.01
C LYS A 83 -7.09 -2.33 -9.86
N MET A 84 -7.27 -1.03 -9.66
CA MET A 84 -6.53 0.00 -10.40
C MET A 84 -5.05 0.02 -10.03
N ASP A 85 -4.75 -0.11 -8.73
CA ASP A 85 -3.39 -0.06 -8.22
C ASP A 85 -2.56 -1.27 -8.59
N PHE A 86 -3.16 -2.46 -8.60
CA PHE A 86 -2.48 -3.64 -9.11
C PHE A 86 -2.03 -3.46 -10.56
N ILE A 87 -2.91 -2.92 -11.41
CA ILE A 87 -2.61 -2.65 -12.83
C ILE A 87 -1.52 -1.57 -12.94
N ALA A 88 -1.65 -0.47 -12.19
CA ALA A 88 -0.66 0.61 -12.22
C ALA A 88 0.72 0.14 -11.73
N GLY A 89 0.77 -0.65 -10.66
CA GLY A 89 2.01 -1.24 -10.15
C GLY A 89 2.67 -2.17 -11.15
N LEU A 90 1.89 -3.03 -11.83
CA LEU A 90 2.40 -3.89 -12.89
C LEU A 90 2.98 -3.07 -14.05
N MET A 91 2.29 -2.01 -14.48
CA MET A 91 2.77 -1.13 -15.56
C MET A 91 4.09 -0.43 -15.20
N VAL A 92 4.26 -0.03 -13.93
CA VAL A 92 5.51 0.59 -13.46
C VAL A 92 6.65 -0.43 -13.50
N VAL A 93 6.45 -1.65 -13.01
CA VAL A 93 7.49 -2.70 -13.02
C VAL A 93 7.89 -3.06 -14.45
N LEU A 94 6.91 -3.27 -15.34
CA LEU A 94 7.19 -3.54 -16.75
C LEU A 94 7.89 -2.37 -17.44
N GLY A 95 7.57 -1.12 -17.05
CA GLY A 95 8.25 0.07 -17.54
C GLY A 95 9.73 0.11 -17.13
N PHE A 96 10.05 -0.22 -15.87
CA PHE A 96 11.44 -0.31 -15.41
C PHE A 96 12.22 -1.40 -16.15
N GLU A 97 11.64 -2.60 -16.32
CA GLU A 97 12.29 -3.67 -17.09
C GLU A 97 12.53 -3.28 -18.56
N ALA A 98 11.60 -2.53 -19.17
CA ALA A 98 11.74 -2.08 -20.55
C ALA A 98 12.84 -1.02 -20.71
N ILE A 99 12.95 -0.09 -19.75
CA ILE A 99 14.02 0.92 -19.71
C ILE A 99 15.38 0.24 -19.52
N GLU A 100 15.49 -0.70 -18.57
CA GLU A 100 16.74 -1.42 -18.31
C GLU A 100 17.21 -2.24 -19.52
N LYS A 101 16.27 -2.88 -20.24
CA LYS A 101 16.58 -3.59 -21.50
C LYS A 101 17.06 -2.63 -22.59
N HIS A 102 16.42 -1.48 -22.75
CA HIS A 102 16.82 -0.47 -23.73
C HIS A 102 18.25 0.04 -23.44
N ASP A 103 18.56 0.37 -22.19
CA ASP A 103 19.90 0.83 -21.78
C ASP A 103 20.98 -0.24 -22.02
N THR A 104 20.62 -1.52 -21.86
CA THR A 104 21.53 -2.65 -22.12
C THR A 104 21.73 -2.91 -23.62
N GLU A 105 20.72 -2.71 -24.46
CA GLU A 105 20.82 -2.87 -25.92
C GLU A 105 21.65 -1.74 -26.54
N ASP A 106 21.46 -0.49 -26.11
CA ASP A 106 22.24 0.66 -26.57
C ASP A 106 23.73 0.50 -26.20
N SER A 107 24.04 0.10 -24.96
CA SER A 107 25.44 -0.10 -24.53
C SER A 107 26.17 -1.25 -25.24
N ASN A 108 25.46 -2.31 -25.67
CA ASN A 108 26.05 -3.38 -26.48
C ASN A 108 26.24 -3.00 -27.95
N ALA A 109 25.46 -2.04 -28.47
CA ALA A 109 25.61 -1.56 -29.84
C ALA A 109 26.86 -0.67 -30.03
N ASP A 110 27.25 0.05 -28.98
CA ASP A 110 28.40 0.96 -29.00
C ASP A 110 29.76 0.24 -28.87
N ASP A 111 29.78 -1.03 -28.42
CA ASP A 111 31.02 -1.81 -28.16
C ASP A 111 31.55 -2.58 -29.40
N PHE A 112 30.85 -2.49 -30.55
CA PHE A 112 31.25 -3.09 -31.83
C PHE A 112 31.70 -2.05 -32.89
N GLY A 113 31.99 -0.81 -32.48
CA GLY A 113 32.45 0.30 -33.34
C GLY A 113 33.97 0.43 -33.47
#